data_AF-A0A971V1B6-F1
#
_entry.id   AF-A0A971V1B6-F1
#
_cell.length_a   1.000
_cell.length_b   1.000
_cell.length_c   1.000
_cell.angle_alpha   90.00
_cell.angle_beta   90.00
_cell.angle_gamma   90.00
#
_symmetry.space_group_name_H-M   'P 1'
#
loop_
_entity.id
_entity.type
_entity.pdbx_description
1 polymer ?
#
loop_
_entity_poly.entity_id
_entity_poly.type
_entity_poly.pdbx_seq_one_letter_code
_entity_poly.pdbx_strand_id
1 'polypeptide(L)'
;MELEAPPEVEYLATSPVTPFVIQPDTPSQTELEIAIPRELKKAPLPEGKTLRLLAEDIFGDREFWVYIYLENRDRISNPNRVPSGIELVLPDKSAYSINAADPYSVAKAKSLGDEVLKEF
;
A
#
# COMPACT_ATOMS: atom_id res chain seq x y z
N MET A 1 -12.69 -41.66 51.82
CA MET A 1 -13.62 -42.53 51.07
C MET A 1 -14.93 -41.75 51.08
N GLU A 2 -15.51 -41.30 49.97
CA GLU A 2 -15.52 -41.86 48.62
C GLU A 2 -15.53 -40.75 47.54
N LEU A 3 -15.04 -41.12 46.36
CA LEU A 3 -14.99 -40.33 45.13
C LEU A 3 -16.36 -40.32 44.45
N GLU A 4 -16.85 -39.16 44.00
CA GLU A 4 -17.83 -39.12 42.90
C GLU A 4 -17.49 -37.96 41.94
N ALA A 5 -17.17 -38.33 40.70
CA ALA A 5 -16.89 -37.43 39.57
C ALA A 5 -18.19 -36.89 38.95
N PRO A 6 -18.18 -35.72 38.28
CA PRO A 6 -19.34 -35.30 37.49
C PRO A 6 -19.46 -36.10 36.17
N PRO A 7 -20.70 -36.42 35.72
CA PRO A 7 -20.97 -37.31 34.58
C PRO A 7 -20.69 -36.67 33.22
N GLU A 8 -20.42 -37.55 32.24
CA GLU A 8 -20.05 -37.30 30.84
C GLU A 8 -21.01 -36.35 30.09
N VAL A 9 -20.41 -35.45 29.30
CA VAL A 9 -21.11 -34.64 28.30
C VAL A 9 -21.43 -35.51 27.08
N GLU A 10 -22.70 -35.84 26.92
CA GLU A 10 -23.19 -36.61 25.77
C GLU A 10 -23.42 -35.66 24.58
N TYR A 11 -22.54 -35.73 23.58
CA TYR A 11 -22.65 -34.99 22.33
C TYR A 11 -23.55 -35.76 21.36
N LEU A 12 -24.80 -35.35 21.21
CA LEU A 12 -25.67 -35.85 20.14
C LEU A 12 -26.07 -34.70 19.20
N ALA A 13 -25.68 -34.87 17.93
CA ALA A 13 -25.90 -33.93 16.84
C ALA A 13 -27.33 -33.95 16.32
N THR A 14 -27.93 -32.77 16.09
CA THR A 14 -28.96 -32.58 15.05
C THR A 14 -28.92 -31.16 14.50
N SER A 15 -28.41 -30.99 13.28
CA SER A 15 -28.68 -29.82 12.43
C SER A 15 -30.16 -29.77 12.03
N PRO A 16 -30.69 -28.58 11.71
CA PRO A 16 -31.28 -28.48 10.38
C PRO A 16 -30.77 -27.28 9.58
N VAL A 17 -30.53 -27.55 8.30
CA VAL A 17 -30.19 -26.60 7.25
C VAL A 17 -31.41 -25.80 6.81
N THR A 18 -31.25 -24.50 6.60
CA THR A 18 -32.12 -23.68 5.75
C THR A 18 -31.25 -22.95 4.73
N PRO A 19 -31.63 -22.91 3.43
CA PRO A 19 -30.75 -22.48 2.36
C PRO A 19 -30.85 -20.96 2.16
N PHE A 20 -29.75 -20.24 2.37
CA PHE A 20 -29.57 -18.94 1.72
C PHE A 20 -28.74 -19.14 0.46
N VAL A 21 -29.42 -18.89 -0.66
CA VAL A 21 -28.95 -19.02 -2.03
C VAL A 21 -27.71 -18.15 -2.25
N ILE A 22 -26.70 -18.77 -2.84
CA ILE A 22 -25.53 -18.24 -3.57
C ILE A 22 -25.72 -16.78 -4.02
N GLN A 23 -24.82 -15.87 -3.61
CA GLN A 23 -24.00 -14.97 -4.46
C GLN A 23 -23.02 -14.19 -3.55
N PRO A 24 -21.71 -14.49 -3.49
CA PRO A 24 -20.74 -13.47 -3.16
C PRO A 24 -20.48 -12.63 -4.43
N ASP A 25 -21.49 -11.89 -4.90
CA ASP A 25 -21.28 -10.77 -5.81
C ASP A 25 -20.82 -9.56 -5.01
N THR A 26 -19.67 -9.71 -4.38
CA THR A 26 -18.70 -8.63 -4.26
C THR A 26 -17.35 -9.30 -4.11
N PRO A 27 -16.48 -9.31 -5.13
CA PRO A 27 -15.05 -9.22 -4.86
C PRO A 27 -14.85 -7.84 -4.24
N SER A 28 -15.16 -7.71 -2.94
CA SER A 28 -14.80 -6.53 -2.19
C SER A 28 -13.30 -6.59 -2.13
N GLN A 29 -12.71 -5.81 -3.03
CA GLN A 29 -11.30 -5.61 -3.32
C GLN A 29 -10.52 -5.39 -2.03
N THR A 30 -10.26 -6.50 -1.33
CA THR A 30 -9.41 -6.63 -0.14
C THR A 30 -8.16 -7.43 -0.49
N GLU A 31 -7.95 -7.70 -1.78
CA GLU A 31 -6.71 -8.27 -2.29
C GLU A 31 -5.90 -7.14 -2.92
N LEU A 32 -5.24 -6.34 -2.09
CA LEU A 32 -3.87 -5.89 -2.27
C LEU A 32 -3.38 -5.39 -0.90
N GLU A 33 -3.46 -6.26 0.11
CA GLU A 33 -2.51 -6.19 1.22
C GLU A 33 -1.17 -6.66 0.65
N ILE A 34 -0.56 -5.82 -0.19
CA ILE A 34 0.85 -5.95 -0.48
C ILE A 34 1.51 -5.57 0.83
N ALA A 35 1.74 -6.57 1.68
CA ALA A 35 2.86 -6.51 2.59
C ALA A 35 4.05 -6.14 1.72
N ILE A 36 4.41 -4.86 1.65
CA ILE A 36 5.62 -4.41 0.99
C ILE A 36 6.71 -4.76 1.99
N PRO A 37 7.46 -5.88 1.81
CA PRO A 37 8.64 -6.14 2.62
C PRO A 37 9.54 -4.91 2.55
N ARG A 38 10.15 -4.59 3.69
CA ARG A 38 11.03 -3.44 3.97
C ARG A 38 12.33 -3.42 3.17
N GLU A 39 12.34 -4.02 1.99
CA GLU A 39 13.49 -4.05 1.11
C GLU A 39 13.23 -3.08 -0.03
N LEU A 40 14.24 -2.27 -0.39
CA LEU A 40 14.25 -1.41 -1.57
C LEU A 40 13.63 -2.15 -2.76
N LYS A 41 12.34 -1.93 -2.99
CA LYS A 41 11.62 -2.57 -4.09
C LYS A 41 11.87 -1.73 -5.32
N LYS A 42 12.79 -2.21 -6.16
CA LYS A 42 12.86 -1.74 -7.55
C LYS A 42 11.56 -2.13 -8.22
N ALA A 43 10.67 -1.18 -8.41
CA ALA A 43 9.41 -1.41 -9.10
C ALA A 43 9.54 -0.94 -10.55
N PRO A 44 9.26 -1.81 -11.56
CA PRO A 44 9.08 -1.33 -12.92
C PRO A 44 7.82 -0.46 -12.95
N LEU A 45 7.94 0.80 -13.39
CA LEU A 45 6.78 1.65 -13.54
C LEU A 45 5.95 1.16 -14.75
N PRO A 46 4.70 0.69 -14.55
CA PRO A 46 3.87 0.23 -15.65
C PRO A 46 3.45 1.39 -16.55
N GLU A 47 3.17 1.07 -17.82
CA GLU A 47 2.87 2.06 -18.86
C GLU A 47 1.71 2.98 -18.45
N GLY A 48 1.93 4.29 -18.50
CA GLY A 48 0.93 5.30 -18.14
C GLY A 48 0.80 5.60 -16.63
N LYS A 49 1.52 4.90 -15.73
CA LYS A 49 1.60 5.31 -14.32
C LYS A 49 2.57 6.47 -14.15
N THR A 50 2.22 7.41 -13.27
CA THR A 50 3.08 8.54 -12.88
C THR A 50 3.72 8.28 -11.52
N LEU A 51 4.79 9.01 -11.18
CA LEU A 51 5.39 8.94 -9.84
C LEU A 51 4.37 9.22 -8.72
N ARG A 52 3.34 10.04 -9.02
CA ARG A 52 2.23 10.32 -8.10
C ARG A 52 1.42 9.07 -7.76
N LEU A 53 1.06 8.28 -8.76
CA LEU A 53 0.35 7.02 -8.54
C LEU A 53 1.23 6.00 -7.83
N LEU A 54 2.52 5.96 -8.16
CA LEU A 54 3.46 5.08 -7.47
C LEU A 54 3.63 5.47 -5.99
N ALA A 55 3.71 6.77 -5.71
CA ALA A 55 3.76 7.28 -4.35
C ALA A 55 2.48 7.00 -3.56
N GLU A 56 1.31 7.13 -4.18
CA GLU A 56 0.04 6.74 -3.59
C GLU A 56 0.03 5.25 -3.23
N ASP A 57 0.48 4.38 -4.13
CA ASP A 57 0.51 2.93 -3.94
C ASP A 57 1.44 2.51 -2.78
N ILE A 58 2.61 3.14 -2.65
CA ILE A 58 3.64 2.73 -1.67
C ILE A 58 3.53 3.50 -0.34
N PHE A 59 3.32 4.80 -0.43
CA PHE A 59 3.31 5.71 0.72
C PHE A 59 1.90 6.02 1.21
N GLY A 60 0.87 5.77 0.39
CA GLY A 60 -0.52 6.08 0.70
C GLY A 60 -0.95 7.47 0.25
N ASP A 61 -0.05 8.28 -0.32
CA ASP A 61 -0.35 9.65 -0.74
C ASP A 61 0.46 10.07 -1.97
N ARG A 62 -0.18 10.80 -2.87
CA ARG A 62 0.39 11.21 -4.15
C ARG A 62 1.50 12.22 -3.97
N GLU A 63 1.44 13.08 -2.97
CA GLU A 63 2.39 14.17 -2.74
C GLU A 63 3.83 13.68 -2.52
N PHE A 64 4.01 12.44 -2.06
CA PHE A 64 5.32 11.84 -1.82
C PHE A 64 6.10 11.45 -3.08
N TRP A 65 5.53 11.67 -4.26
CA TRP A 65 6.19 11.45 -5.55
C TRP A 65 7.53 12.18 -5.66
N VAL A 66 7.65 13.35 -5.00
CA VAL A 66 8.86 14.16 -5.05
C VAL A 66 10.06 13.42 -4.47
N TYR A 67 9.87 12.60 -3.43
CA TYR A 67 10.97 11.86 -2.84
C TYR A 67 11.45 10.72 -3.75
N ILE A 68 10.52 10.08 -4.48
CA ILE A 68 10.88 9.13 -5.53
C ILE A 68 11.64 9.84 -6.65
N TYR A 69 11.18 11.02 -7.05
CA TYR A 69 11.89 11.81 -8.07
C TYR A 69 13.31 12.17 -7.62
N LEU A 70 13.51 12.62 -6.38
CA LEU A 70 14.82 13.00 -5.86
C LEU A 70 15.83 11.84 -5.92
N GLU A 71 15.41 10.63 -5.56
CA GLU A 71 16.23 9.42 -5.66
C GLU A 71 16.51 8.97 -7.09
N ASN A 72 15.71 9.43 -8.06
CA ASN A 72 15.80 9.02 -9.47
C ASN A 72 16.05 10.18 -10.42
N ARG A 73 16.42 11.36 -9.94
CA ARG A 73 16.62 12.58 -10.76
C ARG A 73 17.69 12.41 -11.84
N ASP A 74 18.65 11.50 -11.60
CA ASP A 74 19.67 11.10 -12.58
C ASP A 74 19.07 10.32 -13.77
N ARG A 75 17.95 9.62 -13.55
CA ARG A 75 17.27 8.76 -14.54
C ARG A 75 16.03 9.41 -15.12
N ILE A 76 15.38 10.27 -14.35
CA ILE A 76 14.15 10.98 -14.71
C ILE A 76 14.50 12.45 -14.90
N SER A 77 14.68 12.88 -16.14
CA SER A 77 14.91 14.30 -16.42
C SER A 77 13.66 15.12 -16.11
N ASN A 78 12.48 14.67 -16.57
CA ASN A 78 11.21 15.38 -16.34
C ASN A 78 10.30 14.57 -15.42
N PRO A 79 9.91 15.11 -14.24
CA PRO A 79 8.98 14.43 -13.34
C PRO A 79 7.58 14.22 -13.95
N ASN A 80 7.18 15.07 -14.90
CA ASN A 80 5.93 14.94 -15.66
C ASN A 80 6.01 13.88 -16.78
N ARG A 81 7.23 13.47 -17.17
CA ARG A 81 7.47 12.49 -18.25
C ARG A 81 8.40 11.39 -17.74
N VAL A 82 7.79 10.46 -17.01
CA VAL A 82 8.51 9.31 -16.48
C VAL A 82 8.48 8.20 -17.55
N PRO A 83 9.64 7.74 -18.05
CA PRO A 83 9.66 6.63 -18.98
C PRO A 83 9.17 5.35 -18.31
N SER A 84 8.32 4.60 -19.00
CA SER A 84 7.87 3.28 -18.54
C SER A 84 8.99 2.25 -18.65
N GLY A 85 8.94 1.21 -17.82
CA GLY A 85 9.94 0.14 -17.84
C GLY A 85 11.30 0.49 -17.23
N ILE A 86 11.45 1.67 -16.61
CA ILE A 86 12.63 1.96 -15.79
C ILE A 86 12.46 1.40 -14.38
N GLU A 87 13.56 0.95 -13.80
CA GLU A 87 13.60 0.61 -12.37
C GLU A 87 13.70 1.90 -11.55
N LEU A 88 12.74 2.13 -10.67
CA LEU A 88 12.78 3.28 -9.76
C LEU A 88 13.35 2.88 -8.40
N VAL A 89 14.26 3.70 -7.87
CA VAL A 89 14.74 3.61 -6.49
C VAL A 89 13.70 4.27 -5.59
N LEU A 90 13.12 3.52 -4.68
CA LEU A 90 12.15 4.05 -3.74
C LEU A 90 12.89 4.60 -2.50
N PRO A 91 12.54 5.81 -2.04
CA PRO A 91 13.13 6.37 -0.84
C PRO A 91 12.64 5.61 0.39
N ASP A 92 13.50 5.53 1.40
CA ASP A 92 13.12 5.05 2.73
C ASP A 92 12.14 6.02 3.38
N LYS A 93 11.01 5.52 3.88
CA LYS A 93 10.00 6.35 4.58
C LYS A 93 10.63 7.11 5.75
N SER A 94 11.55 6.46 6.46
CA SER A 94 12.26 7.04 7.61
C SER A 94 13.22 8.17 7.21
N ALA A 95 13.80 8.12 6.01
CA ALA A 95 14.78 9.12 5.58
C ALA A 95 14.14 10.50 5.34
N TYR A 96 12.89 10.52 4.84
CA TYR A 96 12.14 11.75 4.56
C TYR A 96 10.98 12.00 5.52
N SER A 97 10.87 11.19 6.57
CA SER A 97 9.72 11.19 7.49
C SER A 97 8.38 11.08 6.73
N ILE A 98 8.31 10.19 5.74
CA ILE A 98 7.13 9.99 4.88
C ILE A 98 6.01 9.37 5.72
N ASN A 99 4.96 10.14 5.92
CA ASN A 99 3.79 9.70 6.67
C ASN A 99 2.52 10.31 6.06
N ALA A 100 1.71 9.49 5.39
CA ALA A 100 0.44 9.92 4.79
C ALA A 100 -0.61 10.31 5.84
N ALA A 101 -0.47 9.86 7.08
CA ALA A 101 -1.36 10.27 8.17
C ALA A 101 -0.93 11.60 8.81
N ASP A 102 0.27 12.12 8.50
CA ASP A 102 0.75 13.39 9.03
C ASP A 102 0.60 14.52 8.00
N PRO A 103 -0.27 15.52 8.25
CA PRO A 103 -0.48 16.61 7.31
C PRO A 103 0.78 17.47 7.10
N TYR A 104 1.70 17.51 8.08
CA TYR A 104 2.96 18.24 7.92
C TYR A 104 3.88 17.54 6.92
N SER A 105 4.05 16.23 7.00
CA SER A 105 4.79 15.44 6.02
C SER A 105 4.21 15.57 4.61
N VAL A 106 2.88 15.49 4.46
CA VAL A 106 2.20 15.67 3.16
C VAL A 106 2.42 17.09 2.63
N ALA A 107 2.21 18.13 3.44
CA ALA A 107 2.42 19.52 3.05
C ALA A 107 3.87 19.79 2.63
N LYS A 108 4.85 19.25 3.36
CA LYS A 108 6.27 19.36 3.02
C LYS A 108 6.56 18.73 1.65
N ALA A 109 6.05 17.52 1.41
CA ALA A 109 6.21 16.84 0.13
C ALA A 109 5.53 17.60 -1.02
N LYS A 110 4.34 18.14 -0.76
CA LYS A 110 3.61 19.00 -1.71
C LYS A 110 4.42 20.23 -2.12
N SER A 111 4.95 20.96 -1.14
CA SER A 111 5.76 22.16 -1.37
C SER A 111 7.03 21.85 -2.15
N LEU A 112 7.74 20.79 -1.78
CA LEU A 112 8.91 20.32 -2.53
C LEU A 112 8.55 19.92 -3.96
N GLY A 113 7.44 19.20 -4.13
CA GLY A 113 6.97 18.80 -5.46
C GLY A 113 6.62 20.00 -6.34
N ASP A 114 5.98 21.04 -5.79
CA ASP A 114 5.67 22.28 -6.50
C ASP A 114 6.95 23.03 -6.91
N GLU A 115 7.94 23.09 -6.02
CA GLU A 115 9.25 23.69 -6.32
C GLU A 115 9.96 22.92 -7.45
N VAL A 116 10.00 21.60 -7.37
CA VAL A 116 10.56 20.76 -8.44
C VAL A 116 9.82 20.99 -9.75
N LEU A 117 8.50 21.12 -9.76
CA LEU A 117 7.71 21.33 -10.98
C LEU A 117 7.91 22.72 -11.59
N LYS A 118 8.33 23.73 -10.83
CA LYS A 118 8.62 25.07 -11.36
C LYS A 118 9.89 25.12 -12.21
N GLU A 119 10.77 24.15 -12.03
CA GLU A 119 12.03 24.06 -12.78
C GLU A 119 11.86 23.43 -14.17
N PHE A 120 10.63 23.04 -14.55
CA PHE A 120 10.30 22.38 -15.82
C PHE A 120 9.17 23.09 -16.57
#